data_AF-W1YFC5-F1
#
_entry.id   AF-W1YFC5-F1
#
_cell.length_a   1.000
_cell.length_b   1.000
_cell.length_c   1.000
_cell.angle_alpha   90.00
_cell.angle_beta   90.00
_cell.angle_gamma   90.00
#
_symmetry.space_group_name_H-M   'P 1'
#
loop_
_entity.id
_entity.type
_entity.pdbx_description
1 polymer ?
#
loop_
_entity_poly.entity_id
_entity_poly.type
_entity_poly.pdbx_seq_one_letter_code
_entity_poly.pdbx_strand_id
1 'polypeptide(L)' 'AVEFKGTPFTISFNGRYISDILRHSTGDNIHLFLKQNGPVVIRQDNNPNYTYVVTPVRTNA' A
#
# COMPACT_ATOMS: atom_id res chain seq x y z
N ALA A 1 -2.23 15.82 6.22
CA ALA A 1 -3.57 15.20 6.15
C ALA A 1 -3.50 14.02 5.20
N VAL A 2 -4.21 12.92 5.48
CA VAL A 2 -4.26 11.77 4.56
C VAL A 2 -5.23 12.09 3.43
N GLU A 3 -4.79 11.93 2.19
CA GLU A 3 -5.63 12.15 0.99
C GLU A 3 -6.14 10.81 0.46
N PHE A 4 -7.44 10.72 0.16
CA PHE A 4 -8.06 9.57 -0.50
C PHE A 4 -8.76 10.03 -1.78
N LYS A 5 -8.53 9.31 -2.88
CA LYS A 5 -9.13 9.57 -4.20
C LYS A 5 -9.68 8.27 -4.79
N GLY A 6 -10.84 8.35 -5.42
CA GLY A 6 -11.48 7.23 -6.12
C GLY A 6 -12.62 6.59 -5.34
N THR A 7 -13.04 5.40 -5.79
CA THR A 7 -14.19 4.68 -5.22
C THR A 7 -13.78 3.93 -3.95
N PRO A 8 -14.52 4.08 -2.84
CA PRO A 8 -14.28 3.30 -1.62
C PRO A 8 -14.49 1.80 -1.83
N PHE A 9 -13.60 0.98 -1.26
CA PHE A 9 -13.75 -0.48 -1.19
C PHE A 9 -12.95 -1.07 -0.02
N THR A 10 -13.27 -2.32 0.34
CA THR A 10 -12.56 -3.07 1.37
C THR A 10 -11.54 -4.01 0.74
N ILE A 11 -10.33 -4.04 1.29
CA ILE A 11 -9.24 -4.92 0.87
C ILE A 11 -8.44 -5.36 2.10
N SER A 12 -7.91 -6.58 2.06
CA SER A 12 -7.17 -7.17 3.18
C SER A 12 -5.75 -7.50 2.76
N PHE A 13 -4.79 -7.29 3.67
CA PHE A 13 -3.38 -7.57 3.47
C PHE A 13 -2.78 -8.28 4.68
N ASN A 14 -1.65 -8.94 4.47
CA ASN A 14 -0.80 -9.35 5.58
C ASN A 14 -0.17 -8.10 6.21
N GLY A 15 -0.55 -7.80 7.46
CA GLY A 15 -0.06 -6.63 8.19
C GLY A 15 1.45 -6.62 8.44
N ARG A 16 2.11 -7.79 8.41
CA ARG A 16 3.57 -7.87 8.52
C ARG A 16 4.27 -7.21 7.34
N TYR A 17 3.77 -7.42 6.12
CA TYR A 17 4.36 -6.79 4.93
C TYR A 17 4.23 -5.27 4.97
N ILE A 18 3.07 -4.76 5.37
CA ILE A 18 2.87 -3.31 5.52
C ILE A 18 3.81 -2.73 6.58
N SER A 19 3.95 -3.40 7.72
CA SER A 19 4.84 -2.97 8.80
C SER A 19 6.31 -2.97 8.37
N ASP A 20 6.75 -4.01 7.68
CA ASP A 20 8.14 -4.14 7.20
C ASP A 20 8.46 -3.06 6.17
N ILE A 21 7.53 -2.75 5.25
CA ILE A 21 7.69 -1.64 4.29
C ILE A 21 7.85 -0.32 5.04
N LEU A 22 6.91 0.00 5.95
CA LEU A 22 6.96 1.23 6.74
C LEU A 22 8.27 1.39 7.53
N ARG A 23 8.83 0.31 8.08
CA ARG A 23 10.11 0.36 8.81
C ARG A 23 11.32 0.70 7.94
N HIS A 24 11.28 0.33 6.66
CA HIS A 24 12.32 0.68 5.70
C HIS A 24 12.01 1.98 4.96
N SER A 25 10.90 2.65 5.32
CA SER A 25 10.53 3.91 4.70
C SER A 25 11.42 5.03 5.21
N THR A 26 11.99 5.83 4.29
CA THR A 26 12.82 7.00 4.64
C THR A 26 12.15 8.33 4.30
N GLY A 27 11.04 8.30 3.57
CA GLY A 27 10.23 9.49 3.27
C GLY A 27 9.14 9.73 4.31
N ASP A 28 8.71 10.98 4.43
CA ASP A 28 7.65 11.41 5.34
C ASP A 28 6.29 10.82 4.99
N ASN A 29 6.05 10.58 3.69
CA ASN A 29 4.81 10.00 3.19
C ASN A 29 5.08 8.77 2.31
N ILE A 30 4.12 7.85 2.38
CA ILE A 30 3.97 6.76 1.42
C ILE A 30 2.65 6.89 0.67
N HIS A 31 2.63 6.41 -0.56
CA HIS A 31 1.46 6.42 -1.43
C HIS A 31 1.04 4.99 -1.72
N LEU A 32 -0.22 4.67 -1.43
CA LEU A 32 -0.81 3.36 -1.72
C LEU A 32 -1.71 3.50 -2.94
N PHE A 33 -1.35 2.81 -4.02
CA PHE A 33 -2.17 2.70 -5.22
C PHE A 33 -2.94 1.39 -5.15
N LEU A 34 -4.24 1.51 -4.91
CA LEU A 34 -5.12 0.38 -4.64
C LEU A 34 -5.94 0.01 -5.88
N LYS A 35 -6.10 -1.30 -6.13
CA LYS A 35 -6.98 -1.84 -7.17
C LYS A 35 -7.80 -2.99 -6.60
N GLN A 36 -9.11 -2.99 -6.84
CA GLN A 36 -9.97 -4.09 -6.45
C GLN A 36 -9.51 -5.40 -7.10
N ASN A 37 -9.33 -6.45 -6.30
CA ASN A 37 -8.82 -7.76 -6.71
C ASN A 37 -7.44 -7.72 -7.42
N GLY A 38 -6.67 -6.65 -7.25
CA GLY A 38 -5.34 -6.49 -7.83
C GLY A 38 -4.26 -6.26 -6.76
N PRO A 39 -2.97 -6.35 -7.15
CA PRO A 39 -1.89 -6.01 -6.24
C PRO A 39 -1.95 -4.52 -5.86
N VAL A 40 -1.43 -4.21 -4.68
CA VAL A 40 -1.19 -2.83 -4.24
C VAL A 40 0.23 -2.44 -4.54
N VAL A 41 0.39 -1.23 -5.08
CA VAL A 41 1.70 -0.63 -5.30
C VAL A 41 1.93 0.43 -4.23
N ILE A 42 3.08 0.36 -3.56
CA ILE A 42 3.47 1.31 -2.51
C ILE A 42 4.73 2.05 -2.97
N ARG A 43 4.67 3.39 -2.92
CA ARG A 43 5.75 4.30 -3.34
C ARG A 43 6.02 5.38 -2.30
N GLN A 44 7.11 6.11 -2.46
CA GLN A 44 7.50 7.27 -1.65
C GLN A 44 7.73 8.50 -2.52
N ASP A 45 7.62 9.68 -1.89
CA ASP A 45 7.92 10.96 -2.55
C ASP A 45 9.40 11.15 -2.84
N ASN A 46 10.26 10.73 -1.90
CA ASN A 46 11.69 11.05 -1.92
C ASN A 46 12.56 10.01 -2.66
N ASN A 47 12.00 8.87 -3.05
CA ASN A 47 12.75 7.80 -3.70
C ASN A 47 11.93 7.09 -4.80
N PRO A 48 12.20 7.38 -6.09
CA PRO A 48 11.49 6.73 -7.19
C PRO A 48 11.81 5.23 -7.33
N ASN A 49 12.94 4.76 -6.77
CA ASN A 49 13.32 3.35 -6.77
C ASN A 49 12.69 2.57 -5.62
N TYR A 50 11.97 3.24 -4.72
CA TYR A 50 11.22 2.61 -3.65
C TYR A 50 9.84 2.21 -4.17
N THR A 51 9.74 1.00 -4.71
CA THR A 51 8.47 0.43 -5.17
C THR A 51 8.29 -0.96 -4.57
N TYR A 52 7.23 -1.13 -3.79
CA TYR A 52 6.79 -2.44 -3.29
C TYR A 52 5.48 -2.84 -3.94
N VAL A 53 5.33 -4.13 -4.20
CA VAL A 53 4.10 -4.73 -4.73
C VAL A 53 3.62 -5.78 -3.73
N VAL A 54 2.39 -5.61 -3.23
CA VAL A 54 1.78 -6.51 -2.24
C VAL A 54 0.50 -7.11 -2.82
N THR A 55 0.43 -8.43 -2.88
CA THR A 55 -0.79 -9.15 -3.28
C THR A 55 -1.77 -9.19 -2.11
N PRO A 56 -3.04 -8.80 -2.30
CA PRO A 56 -4.05 -8.89 -1.25
C PRO A 56 -4.34 -10.33 -0.85
N VAL A 57 -4.75 -10.51 0.39
CA VAL A 57 -5.28 -11.79 0.88
C VAL A 57 -6.77 -11.84 0.63
N ARG A 58 -7.29 -13.01 0.24
CA ARG A 58 -8.72 -13.23 0.18
C ARG A 58 -9.24 -13.46 1.59
N THR A 59 -10.23 -12.67 1.98
CA THR A 59 -11.04 -12.92 3.16
C THR A 59 -12.34 -13.57 2.70
N ASN A 60 -12.71 -14.68 3.34
CA ASN A 60 -14.05 -15.24 3.18
C ASN A 60 -14.96 -14.40 4.09
N ALA A 61 -15.43 -13.26 3.58
CA ALA A 61 -16.53 -12.52 4.19
C ALA A 61 -17.86 -13.11 3.72
#